data_AF-A0A9D6EUJ4-F1
#
_entry.id   AF-A0A9D6EUJ4-F1
#
_cell.length_a   1.000
_cell.length_b   1.000
_cell.length_c   1.000
_cell.angle_alpha   90.00
_cell.angle_beta   90.00
_cell.angle_gamma   90.00
#
_symmetry.space_group_name_H-M   'P 1'
#
loop_
_entity.id
_entity.type
_entity.pdbx_description
1 polymer ?
#
loop_
_entity_poly.entity_id
_entity_poly.type
_entity_poly.pdbx_seq_one_letter_code
_entity_poly.pdbx_strand_id
1 'polypeptide(L)'
;MTVNFVALLKLANFPKEKIEALMKNIDYVTEDEKFRLSNLAWYFISNKYFLRLSLEERKVLQEVKEGKRVYNPSDLEEIKARLTHELAQSLQAADTQQSMEDIRKQLEMHKTKPLPVDSSPLPQKK
;
A
#
# COMPACT_ATOMS: atom_id res chain seq x y z
N MET A 1 -9.73 3.14 -13.32
CA MET A 1 -9.12 4.11 -12.40
C MET A 1 -7.62 4.12 -12.64
N THR A 2 -7.00 5.29 -12.80
CA THR A 2 -5.55 5.37 -13.05
C THR A 2 -4.89 5.91 -11.79
N VAL A 3 -4.67 5.03 -10.80
CA VAL A 3 -3.78 5.39 -9.68
C VAL A 3 -2.45 5.76 -10.32
N ASN A 4 -1.96 6.97 -10.02
CA ASN A 4 -0.76 7.47 -10.65
C ASN A 4 0.42 6.55 -10.30
N PHE A 5 0.98 5.88 -11.29
CA PHE A 5 2.11 4.94 -11.13
C PHE A 5 3.27 5.57 -10.36
N VAL A 6 3.53 6.85 -10.58
CA VAL A 6 4.54 7.63 -9.85
C VAL A 6 4.19 7.79 -8.38
N ALA A 7 2.93 8.11 -8.05
CA ALA A 7 2.49 8.26 -6.67
C ALA A 7 2.57 6.92 -5.92
N LEU A 8 2.20 5.84 -6.60
CA LEU A 8 2.28 4.46 -6.09
C LEU A 8 3.73 4.09 -5.73
N LEU A 9 4.69 4.33 -6.63
CA LEU A 9 6.11 4.04 -6.38
C LEU A 9 6.68 4.87 -5.22
N LYS A 10 6.33 6.16 -5.14
CA LYS A 10 6.77 7.03 -4.03
C LYS A 10 6.26 6.53 -2.68
N LEU A 11 5.04 6.01 -2.64
CA LEU A 11 4.41 5.59 -1.39
C LEU A 11 4.89 4.22 -0.88
N ALA A 12 5.29 3.34 -1.81
CA ALA A 12 5.81 2.01 -1.53
C ALA A 12 7.19 1.97 -0.85
N ASN A 13 7.79 3.14 -0.57
CA ASN A 13 9.01 3.28 0.21
C ASN A 13 10.24 2.63 -0.45
N PHE A 14 10.29 2.61 -1.78
CA PHE A 14 11.51 2.23 -2.51
C PHE A 14 12.65 3.23 -2.23
N PRO A 15 13.92 2.83 -2.37
CA PRO A 15 15.05 3.75 -2.29
C PRO A 15 14.86 4.91 -3.27
N LYS A 16 15.00 6.16 -2.80
CA LYS A 16 14.76 7.37 -3.60
C LYS A 16 15.56 7.35 -4.90
N GLU A 17 16.82 6.95 -4.84
CA GLU A 17 17.73 6.81 -5.97
C GLU A 17 17.18 5.86 -7.05
N LYS A 18 16.56 4.74 -6.63
CA LYS A 18 15.94 3.78 -7.56
C LYS A 18 14.68 4.35 -8.19
N ILE A 19 13.84 5.05 -7.42
CA ILE A 19 12.65 5.72 -7.96
C ILE A 19 13.07 6.79 -8.97
N GLU A 20 14.07 7.62 -8.64
CA GLU A 20 14.55 8.69 -9.51
C GLU A 20 15.17 8.16 -10.80
N ALA A 21 15.94 7.07 -10.73
CA ALA A 21 16.46 6.39 -11.91
C ALA A 21 15.33 5.80 -12.79
N LEU A 22 14.30 5.24 -12.16
CA LEU A 22 13.15 4.67 -12.85
C LEU A 22 12.25 5.75 -13.47
N MET A 23 12.15 6.92 -12.83
CA MET A 23 11.45 8.10 -13.35
C MET A 23 12.16 8.70 -14.56
N LYS A 24 13.49 8.78 -14.54
CA LYS A 24 14.28 9.30 -15.67
C LYS A 24 14.16 8.43 -16.91
N ASN A 25 13.88 7.13 -16.74
CA ASN A 25 13.77 6.17 -17.83
C ASN A 25 12.35 5.63 -18.02
N ILE A 26 11.32 6.32 -17.51
CA ILE A 26 9.95 5.81 -17.44
C ILE A 26 9.32 5.52 -18.82
N ASP A 27 9.81 6.22 -19.84
CA ASP A 27 9.41 6.04 -21.25
C ASP A 27 9.97 4.75 -21.85
N TYR A 28 11.05 4.20 -21.27
CA TYR A 28 11.65 2.93 -21.66
C TYR A 28 11.14 1.73 -20.85
N VAL A 29 10.33 1.99 -19.81
CA VAL A 29 9.72 0.92 -19.01
C VAL A 29 8.52 0.36 -19.77
N THR A 30 8.60 -0.92 -20.10
CA THR A 30 7.53 -1.65 -20.79
C THR A 30 6.26 -1.75 -19.93
N GLU A 31 5.12 -2.03 -20.56
CA GLU A 31 3.87 -2.23 -19.82
C GLU A 31 3.95 -3.38 -18.80
N ASP A 32 4.65 -4.47 -19.16
CA ASP A 32 4.90 -5.60 -18.27
C ASP A 32 5.72 -5.22 -17.03
N GLU A 33 6.77 -4.42 -17.21
CA GLU A 33 7.57 -3.91 -16.09
C GLU A 33 6.78 -2.94 -15.21
N LYS A 34 5.97 -2.05 -15.82
CA LYS A 34 5.05 -1.17 -15.08
C LYS A 34 4.05 -1.99 -14.26
N PHE A 35 3.52 -3.06 -14.81
CA PHE A 35 2.61 -3.96 -14.11
C PHE A 35 3.31 -4.67 -12.93
N ARG A 36 4.49 -5.26 -13.14
CA ARG A 36 5.29 -5.89 -12.07
C ARG A 36 5.62 -4.92 -10.94
N LEU A 37 6.09 -3.72 -11.29
CA LEU A 37 6.43 -2.66 -10.34
C LEU A 37 5.19 -2.17 -9.58
N SER A 38 4.05 -2.06 -10.26
CA SER A 38 2.79 -1.69 -9.61
C SER A 38 2.36 -2.72 -8.58
N ASN A 39 2.45 -4.01 -8.91
CA ASN A 39 2.14 -5.10 -7.98
C ASN A 39 3.08 -5.11 -6.77
N LEU A 40 4.37 -4.88 -6.99
CA LEU A 40 5.36 -4.79 -5.92
C LEU A 40 5.12 -3.56 -5.04
N ALA A 41 4.75 -2.42 -5.64
CA ALA A 41 4.43 -1.21 -4.91
C ALA A 41 3.19 -1.40 -4.03
N TRP A 42 2.12 -1.98 -4.58
CA TRP A 42 0.92 -2.35 -3.83
C TRP A 42 1.23 -3.32 -2.70
N TYR A 43 2.11 -4.30 -2.91
CA TYR A 43 2.55 -5.19 -1.86
C TYR A 43 3.16 -4.44 -0.65
N PHE A 44 4.10 -3.51 -0.90
CA PHE A 44 4.71 -2.73 0.18
C PHE A 44 3.72 -1.78 0.86
N ILE A 45 2.86 -1.12 0.08
CA ILE A 45 1.81 -0.24 0.59
C ILE A 45 0.86 -1.01 1.51
N SER A 46 0.40 -2.18 1.07
CA SER A 46 -0.50 -3.04 1.84
C SER A 46 0.13 -3.51 3.13
N ASN A 47 1.39 -3.96 3.11
CA ASN A 47 2.10 -4.34 4.33
C ASN A 47 2.21 -3.17 5.32
N LYS A 48 2.58 -1.98 4.84
CA LYS A 48 2.66 -0.78 5.68
C LYS A 48 1.29 -0.42 6.26
N TYR A 49 0.23 -0.51 5.45
CA TYR A 49 -1.14 -0.26 5.86
C TYR A 49 -1.57 -1.22 6.98
N PHE A 50 -1.42 -2.53 6.80
CA PHE A 50 -1.86 -3.53 7.79
C PHE A 50 -1.01 -3.51 9.06
N LEU A 51 0.29 -3.22 8.97
CA LEU A 51 1.13 -3.00 10.15
C LEU A 51 0.63 -1.80 10.96
N ARG A 52 0.31 -0.68 10.29
CA ARG A 52 -0.22 0.51 10.97
C ARG A 52 -1.60 0.26 11.56
N LEU A 53 -2.48 -0.43 10.84
CA LEU A 53 -3.79 -0.85 11.34
C LEU A 53 -3.65 -1.68 12.62
N SER A 54 -2.82 -2.73 12.59
CA SER A 54 -2.60 -3.58 13.76
C SER A 54 -2.02 -2.82 14.96
N LEU A 55 -1.12 -1.85 14.73
CA LEU A 55 -0.58 -1.01 15.80
C LEU A 55 -1.66 -0.13 16.43
N GLU A 56 -2.51 0.51 15.63
CA GLU A 56 -3.61 1.35 16.13
C GLU A 56 -4.66 0.53 16.88
N GLU A 57 -5.03 -0.65 16.35
CA GLU A 57 -5.94 -1.59 17.03
C GLU A 57 -5.38 -2.02 18.39
N ARG A 58 -4.08 -2.37 18.45
CA ARG A 58 -3.41 -2.74 19.71
C ARG A 58 -3.41 -1.60 20.73
N LYS A 59 -3.23 -0.36 20.30
CA LYS A 59 -3.31 0.81 21.20
C LYS A 59 -4.68 0.93 21.83
N VAL A 60 -5.75 0.85 21.03
CA VAL A 60 -7.13 0.93 21.54
C VAL A 60 -7.43 -0.22 22.50
N LEU A 61 -7.06 -1.46 22.12
CA LEU A 61 -7.26 -2.62 23.00
C LEU A 61 -6.46 -2.50 24.31
N GLN A 62 -5.29 -1.87 24.27
CA GLN A 62 -4.51 -1.60 25.46
C GLN A 62 -5.14 -0.53 26.36
N GLU A 63 -5.68 0.55 25.79
CA GLU A 63 -6.45 1.55 26.56
C GLU A 63 -7.68 0.94 27.24
N VAL A 64 -8.35 0.02 26.56
CA VAL A 64 -9.48 -0.75 27.11
C VAL A 64 -9.02 -1.63 28.27
N LYS A 65 -7.91 -2.36 28.10
CA LYS A 65 -7.33 -3.22 29.15
C LYS A 65 -6.90 -2.41 30.37
N GLU A 66 -6.41 -1.19 30.16
CA GLU A 66 -5.99 -0.27 31.22
C GLU A 66 -7.18 0.48 31.87
N GLY A 67 -8.41 0.25 31.41
CA GLY A 67 -9.61 0.91 31.94
C GLY A 67 -9.72 2.39 31.56
N LYS A 68 -8.88 2.88 30.64
CA LYS A 68 -8.89 4.27 30.16
C LYS A 68 -10.00 4.53 29.13
N ARG A 69 -10.51 3.47 28.51
CA ARG A 69 -11.53 3.51 27.46
C ARG A 69 -12.49 2.34 27.61
N VAL A 70 -13.76 2.54 27.25
CA VAL A 70 -14.74 1.43 27.13
C VAL A 70 -14.63 0.85 25.72
N TYR A 71 -14.61 -0.47 25.61
CA TYR A 71 -14.57 -1.14 24.32
C TYR A 71 -15.76 -0.73 23.44
N ASN A 72 -15.47 -0.22 22.25
CA ASN A 72 -16.46 0.09 21.23
C ASN A 72 -16.01 -0.50 19.87
N PRO A 73 -16.76 -1.44 19.28
CA PRO A 73 -16.45 -2.00 17.96
C PRO A 73 -16.31 -0.94 16.86
N SER A 74 -17.03 0.19 16.97
CA SER A 74 -16.96 1.27 15.99
C SER A 74 -15.58 1.94 15.95
N ASP A 75 -14.80 1.90 17.04
CA ASP A 75 -13.46 2.48 17.09
C ASP A 75 -12.52 1.84 16.06
N LEU A 76 -12.64 0.52 15.88
CA LEU A 76 -11.79 -0.23 14.95
C LEU A 76 -12.16 0.08 13.50
N GLU A 77 -13.47 0.21 13.21
CA GLU A 77 -13.96 0.60 11.90
C GLU A 77 -13.57 2.04 11.54
N GLU A 78 -13.60 2.95 12.51
CA GLU A 78 -13.13 4.33 12.34
C GLU A 78 -11.63 4.39 12.03
N ILE A 79 -10.80 3.61 12.73
CA ILE A 79 -9.37 3.51 12.44
C ILE A 79 -9.15 3.03 11.00
N LYS A 80 -9.86 1.98 10.58
CA LYS A 80 -9.76 1.43 9.23
C LYS A 80 -10.20 2.46 8.17
N ALA A 81 -11.31 3.16 8.40
CA ALA A 81 -11.80 4.19 7.50
C ALA A 81 -10.80 5.36 7.38
N ARG A 82 -10.29 5.85 8.51
CA ARG A 82 -9.28 6.91 8.58
C ARG A 82 -8.01 6.53 7.82
N LEU A 83 -7.46 5.35 8.08
CA LEU A 83 -6.24 4.88 7.42
C LEU A 83 -6.44 4.69 5.91
N THR A 84 -7.62 4.20 5.48
CA THR A 84 -7.94 4.06 4.05
C THR A 84 -8.01 5.43 3.38
N HIS A 85 -8.60 6.41 4.06
CA HIS A 85 -8.72 7.78 3.55
C HIS A 85 -7.35 8.46 3.44
N GLU A 86 -6.50 8.35 4.47
CA GLU A 86 -5.11 8.85 4.40
C GLU A 86 -4.33 8.23 3.24
N LEU A 87 -4.56 6.93 2.97
CA LEU A 87 -3.95 6.23 1.84
C LEU A 87 -4.45 6.75 0.49
N ALA A 88 -5.77 6.96 0.35
CA ALA A 88 -6.36 7.50 -0.87
C ALA A 88 -5.84 8.90 -1.19
N GLN A 89 -5.78 9.77 -0.19
CA GLN A 89 -5.19 11.11 -0.31
C GLN A 89 -3.72 11.03 -0.75
N SER A 90 -2.94 10.12 -0.16
CA SER A 90 -1.53 9.93 -0.50
C SER A 90 -1.32 9.41 -1.93
N LEU A 91 -2.25 8.60 -2.43
CA LEU A 91 -2.24 8.09 -3.80
C LEU A 91 -2.79 9.09 -4.84
N GLN A 92 -3.24 10.27 -4.39
CA GLN A 92 -3.95 11.25 -5.22
C GLN A 92 -5.15 10.63 -5.95
N ALA A 93 -5.70 9.54 -5.40
CA ALA A 93 -6.90 8.93 -5.91
C ALA A 93 -8.06 9.81 -5.45
N ALA A 94 -8.77 10.44 -6.39
CA ALA A 94 -9.89 11.33 -6.07
C ALA A 94 -10.89 10.65 -5.12
N ASP A 95 -11.44 11.43 -4.18
CA ASP A 95 -12.35 11.04 -3.07
C ASP A 95 -13.71 10.46 -3.51
N THR A 96 -13.73 9.61 -4.52
CA THR A 96 -14.92 8.90 -5.01
C THR A 96 -15.04 7.57 -4.28
N GLN A 97 -16.28 7.16 -3.95
CA GLN A 97 -16.54 5.86 -3.32
C GLN A 97 -15.95 4.69 -4.13
N GLN A 98 -16.00 4.78 -5.46
CA GLN A 98 -15.38 3.81 -6.37
C GLN A 98 -13.86 3.69 -6.14
N SER A 99 -13.18 4.82 -5.92
CA SER A 99 -11.73 4.83 -5.70
C SER A 99 -11.36 4.21 -4.37
N MET A 100 -12.17 4.45 -3.34
CA MET A 100 -12.00 3.85 -2.02
C MET A 100 -12.22 2.34 -2.04
N GLU A 101 -13.21 1.84 -2.80
CA GLU A 101 -13.45 0.40 -2.94
C GLU A 101 -12.32 -0.33 -3.65
N ASP A 102 -11.81 0.25 -4.73
CA ASP A 102 -10.70 -0.33 -5.48
C ASP A 102 -9.41 -0.33 -4.66
N ILE A 103 -9.13 0.71 -3.86
CA ILE A 103 -8.03 0.71 -2.89
C ILE A 103 -8.20 -0.44 -1.88
N ARG A 104 -9.41 -0.63 -1.33
CA ARG A 104 -9.68 -1.75 -0.41
C ARG A 104 -9.46 -3.10 -1.08
N LYS A 105 -9.88 -3.26 -2.34
CA LYS A 105 -9.63 -4.50 -3.11
C LYS A 105 -8.13 -4.74 -3.28
N GLN A 106 -7.36 -3.72 -3.65
CA GLN A 106 -5.90 -3.83 -3.78
C GLN A 106 -5.22 -4.17 -2.44
N LEU A 107 -5.64 -3.53 -1.35
CA LEU A 107 -5.15 -3.85 -0.01
C LEU A 107 -5.41 -5.32 0.34
N GLU A 108 -6.65 -5.80 0.20
CA GLU A 108 -7.00 -7.19 0.49
C GLU A 108 -6.31 -8.19 -0.45
N MET A 109 -6.13 -7.88 -1.73
CA MET A 109 -5.40 -8.73 -2.68
C MET A 109 -3.94 -8.97 -2.30
N HIS A 110 -3.33 -8.02 -1.59
CA HIS A 110 -1.93 -8.06 -1.18
C HIS A 110 -1.73 -8.33 0.32
N LYS A 111 -2.83 -8.41 1.09
CA LYS A 111 -2.85 -8.90 2.47
C LYS A 111 -2.35 -10.34 2.45
N THR A 112 -1.27 -10.63 3.19
CA THR A 112 -0.73 -11.99 3.41
C THR A 112 -0.09 -12.73 2.23
N LYS A 113 0.16 -12.10 1.07
CA LYS A 113 0.95 -12.79 0.03
C LYS A 113 2.44 -12.81 0.39
N PRO A 114 3.18 -13.91 0.17
CA PRO A 114 4.64 -13.84 0.13
C PRO A 114 5.06 -12.83 -0.95
N LEU A 115 6.24 -12.21 -0.80
CA LEU A 115 6.84 -11.37 -1.85
C LEU A 115 6.61 -12.05 -3.20
N PRO A 116 6.15 -11.33 -4.25
CA PRO A 116 6.11 -11.91 -5.58
C PRO A 116 7.53 -12.39 -5.92
N VAL A 117 7.73 -13.71 -5.90
CA VAL A 117 9.03 -14.32 -6.16
C VAL A 117 9.28 -14.13 -7.65
N ASP A 118 10.26 -13.30 -7.98
CA ASP A 118 10.74 -13.16 -9.35
C ASP A 118 11.43 -14.48 -9.72
N SER A 119 10.72 -15.37 -10.41
CA SER A 119 11.27 -16.63 -10.93
C SER A 119 12.04 -16.43 -12.24
N SER A 120 12.31 -15.18 -12.64
CA SER A 120 13.11 -14.87 -13.83
C SER A 120 14.60 -15.10 -13.53
N PRO A 121 15.32 -15.97 -14.25
CA PRO A 121 16.76 -16.10 -14.10
C PRO A 121 17.43 -14.78 -14.45
N LEU A 122 18.27 -14.27 -13.54
CA LEU A 122 19.16 -13.14 -13.80
C LEU A 122 19.88 -13.40 -15.13
N PRO A 123 19.93 -12.42 -16.07
CA PRO A 123 20.65 -12.60 -17.32
C PRO A 123 22.12 -12.88 -16.99
N GLN A 124 22.55 -14.11 -17.22
CA GLN A 124 23.95 -14.48 -17.14
C GLN A 124 24.67 -13.72 -18.25
N LYS A 125 25.50 -12.74 -17.85
CA LYS A 125 26.49 -12.15 -18.74
C LYS A 125 27.37 -13.30 -19.27
N LYS A 126 27.32 -13.54 -20.57
CA LYS A 126 28.37 -14.24 -21.33
C LYS A 126 29.12 -13.21 -22.15
#